data_AF-A0A3N2KGY0-F1
#
_entry.id   AF-A0A3N2KGY0-F1
#
_cell.length_a   1.000
_cell.length_b   1.000
_cell.length_c   1.000
_cell.angle_alpha   90.00
_cell.angle_beta   90.00
_cell.angle_gamma   90.00
#
_symmetry.space_group_name_H-M   'P 1'
#
loop_
_entity.id
_entity.type
_entity.pdbx_description
1 polymer ?
#
loop_
_entity_poly.entity_id
_entity_poly.type
_entity_poly.pdbx_seq_one_letter_code
_entity_poly.pdbx_strand_id
1 'polypeptide(L)'
;MAESQGVMGDMWNDNAVALLEYLNWDHIGDTNMDLPGSDQNEYGVDALTVYSSPLLDVLQSCVVESKRYSTKSISQSLIQKWIDRLRLKIDSFANSQALLDKFGALNEACQINLGVIMCWVHDALNEDYFNTTFNSFIKKSIINTQVSKSGYKRIFVLTNPRIIRLCSMLQKIRSNEYEYKFIYPAQILGGKPLLKSKTLTIEYATSDFIFAERIKRGEPRLVVFYFGNLSSKGFTNLYDALIFYNLVEQDQKVIVYFYGSEVENRENLAEGKRIFKNKNLDVAFKPLPILSISTEPSILSKNSDQDD
;
A
#
# COMPACT_ATOMS: atom_id res chain seq x y z
N MET A 1 -23.42 -3.79 -20.05
CA MET A 1 -23.05 -4.50 -21.30
C MET A 1 -21.58 -4.85 -21.21
N ALA A 2 -21.09 -5.94 -21.83
CA ALA A 2 -19.71 -6.41 -21.60
C ALA A 2 -18.63 -5.35 -21.91
N GLU A 3 -18.85 -4.52 -22.93
CA GLU A 3 -17.98 -3.38 -23.27
C GLU A 3 -17.87 -2.36 -22.13
N SER A 4 -18.97 -2.06 -21.43
CA SER A 4 -18.94 -1.16 -20.27
C SER A 4 -18.22 -1.77 -19.07
N GLN A 5 -18.08 -3.10 -19.00
CA GLN A 5 -17.25 -3.74 -17.97
C GLN A 5 -15.76 -3.68 -18.30
N GLY A 6 -15.39 -3.81 -19.58
CA GLY A 6 -14.01 -3.63 -20.04
C GLY A 6 -13.49 -2.23 -19.73
N VAL A 7 -14.21 -1.20 -20.19
CA VAL A 7 -13.85 0.22 -19.95
C VAL A 7 -13.69 0.53 -18.46
N MET A 8 -14.59 0.05 -17.62
CA MET A 8 -14.51 0.27 -16.17
C MET A 8 -13.34 -0.49 -15.53
N GLY A 9 -12.98 -1.65 -16.08
CA GLY A 9 -11.79 -2.40 -15.68
C GLY A 9 -10.51 -1.63 -16.00
N ASP A 10 -10.41 -1.06 -17.21
CA ASP A 10 -9.27 -0.26 -17.65
C ASP A 10 -9.15 1.02 -16.82
N MET A 11 -10.26 1.73 -16.58
CA MET A 11 -10.28 2.89 -15.68
C MET A 11 -9.78 2.55 -14.28
N TRP A 12 -10.15 1.37 -13.75
CA TRP A 12 -9.62 0.92 -12.46
C TRP A 12 -8.13 0.62 -12.52
N ASN A 13 -7.64 0.05 -13.63
CA ASN A 13 -6.21 -0.18 -13.80
C ASN A 13 -5.42 1.13 -13.77
N ASP A 14 -5.86 2.14 -14.51
CA ASP A 14 -5.23 3.47 -14.52
C ASP A 14 -5.19 4.09 -13.12
N ASN A 15 -6.29 4.00 -12.37
CA ASN A 15 -6.34 4.46 -10.98
C ASN A 15 -5.38 3.67 -10.08
N ALA A 16 -5.33 2.34 -10.22
CA ALA A 16 -4.43 1.50 -9.43
C ALA A 16 -2.96 1.83 -9.69
N VAL A 17 -2.56 2.02 -10.95
CA VAL A 17 -1.20 2.44 -11.34
C VAL A 17 -0.90 3.83 -10.80
N ALA A 18 -1.81 4.80 -11.00
CA ALA A 18 -1.63 6.15 -10.47
C ALA A 18 -1.44 6.15 -8.94
N LEU A 19 -2.14 5.28 -8.19
CA LEU A 19 -1.91 5.15 -6.75
C LEU A 19 -0.44 4.81 -6.45
N LEU A 20 0.09 3.82 -7.15
CA LEU A 20 1.46 3.32 -6.94
C LEU A 20 2.49 4.40 -7.32
N GLU A 21 2.27 5.11 -8.43
CA GLU A 21 3.10 6.26 -8.81
C GLU A 21 3.13 7.33 -7.73
N TYR A 22 1.99 7.66 -7.12
CA TYR A 22 1.94 8.60 -5.99
C TYR A 22 2.63 8.08 -4.72
N LEU A 23 2.86 6.77 -4.61
CA LEU A 23 3.68 6.16 -3.57
C LEU A 23 5.18 6.11 -3.93
N ASN A 24 5.57 6.76 -5.04
CA ASN A 24 6.89 6.75 -5.68
C ASN A 24 7.31 5.35 -6.15
N TRP A 25 6.40 4.69 -6.88
CA TRP A 25 6.70 3.49 -7.65
C TRP A 25 6.68 3.85 -9.13
N ASP A 26 7.78 3.59 -9.82
CA ASP A 26 7.93 3.92 -11.23
C ASP A 26 7.25 2.83 -12.07
N HIS A 27 6.31 3.23 -12.92
CA HIS A 27 5.67 2.35 -13.89
C HIS A 27 6.62 2.05 -15.06
N ILE A 28 6.65 0.79 -15.50
CA ILE A 28 7.48 0.32 -16.60
C ILE A 28 6.59 -0.09 -17.77
N GLY A 29 6.89 0.46 -18.95
CA GLY A 29 6.18 0.13 -20.18
C GLY A 29 4.79 0.77 -20.22
N ASP A 30 3.86 0.09 -20.91
CA ASP A 30 2.46 0.46 -21.00
C ASP A 30 1.62 -0.30 -19.94
N THR A 31 0.35 0.06 -19.81
CA THR A 31 -0.63 -0.76 -19.08
C THR A 31 -1.19 -1.87 -19.98
N ASN A 32 -1.71 -2.94 -19.37
CA ASN A 32 -2.36 -4.06 -20.07
C ASN A 32 -1.46 -4.72 -21.15
N MET A 33 -0.24 -5.10 -20.77
CA MET A 33 0.77 -5.67 -21.68
C MET A 33 0.79 -7.19 -21.67
N ASP A 34 1.04 -7.81 -22.83
CA ASP A 34 1.50 -9.20 -22.89
C ASP A 34 3.03 -9.25 -22.79
N LEU A 35 3.53 -10.00 -21.80
CA LEU A 35 4.95 -10.09 -21.48
C LEU A 35 5.50 -11.50 -21.66
N PRO A 36 6.70 -11.67 -22.26
CA PRO A 36 7.29 -12.97 -22.47
C PRO A 36 7.85 -13.55 -21.17
N GLY A 37 7.42 -14.75 -20.82
CA GLY A 37 8.01 -15.57 -19.76
C GLY A 37 9.28 -16.28 -20.20
N SER A 38 10.03 -16.81 -19.24
CA SER A 38 11.21 -17.64 -19.48
C SER A 38 10.89 -18.97 -20.20
N ASP A 39 9.61 -19.37 -20.19
CA ASP A 39 9.06 -20.54 -20.86
C ASP A 39 8.59 -20.24 -22.30
N GLN A 40 8.90 -19.05 -22.84
CA GLN A 40 8.50 -18.57 -24.18
C GLN A 40 6.99 -18.34 -24.36
N ASN A 41 6.19 -18.49 -23.31
CA ASN A 41 4.78 -18.12 -23.34
C ASN A 41 4.61 -16.63 -23.04
N GLU A 42 3.56 -16.02 -23.60
CA GLU A 42 3.16 -14.66 -23.26
C GLU A 42 2.13 -14.66 -22.13
N TYR A 43 2.27 -13.70 -21.23
CA TYR A 43 1.41 -13.52 -20.08
C TYR A 43 0.94 -12.07 -20.01
N GLY A 44 -0.36 -11.85 -20.15
CA GLY A 44 -0.95 -10.54 -19.92
C GLY A 44 -0.73 -10.07 -18.49
N VAL A 45 -0.34 -8.82 -18.29
CA VAL A 45 -0.21 -8.15 -16.99
C VAL A 45 -0.89 -6.79 -17.06
N ASP A 46 -1.47 -6.36 -15.94
CA ASP A 46 -2.15 -5.07 -15.90
C ASP A 46 -1.13 -3.92 -15.80
N ALA A 47 -0.05 -4.11 -15.02
CA ALA A 47 1.11 -3.23 -15.03
C ALA A 47 2.39 -3.90 -14.46
N LEU A 48 3.54 -3.32 -14.80
CA LEU A 48 4.83 -3.59 -14.19
C LEU A 48 5.35 -2.33 -13.51
N THR A 49 5.97 -2.48 -12.33
CA THR A 49 6.49 -1.35 -11.54
C THR A 49 7.82 -1.69 -10.90
N VAL A 50 8.62 -0.68 -10.60
CA VAL A 50 9.79 -0.75 -9.71
C VAL A 50 9.75 0.35 -8.67
N TYR A 51 10.39 0.14 -7.52
CA TYR A 51 10.55 1.20 -6.53
C TYR A 51 11.78 1.00 -5.66
N SER A 52 12.32 2.10 -5.13
CA SER A 52 13.42 2.05 -4.17
C SER A 52 12.93 1.52 -2.82
N SER A 53 13.34 0.31 -2.45
CA SER A 53 13.05 -0.26 -1.14
C SER A 53 14.23 -0.05 -0.19
N PRO A 54 14.04 0.56 0.99
CA PRO A 54 15.06 0.63 2.05
C PRO A 54 15.61 -0.74 2.50
N LEU A 55 14.88 -1.82 2.21
CA LEU A 55 15.24 -3.19 2.57
C LEU A 55 16.20 -3.85 1.57
N LEU A 56 16.38 -3.25 0.38
CA LEU A 56 17.15 -3.80 -0.71
C LEU A 56 18.23 -2.78 -1.13
N ASP A 57 19.36 -3.28 -1.59
CA ASP A 57 20.42 -2.44 -2.17
C ASP A 57 20.18 -2.15 -3.67
N VAL A 58 19.11 -2.73 -4.23
CA VAL A 58 18.63 -2.58 -5.62
C VAL A 58 17.14 -2.24 -5.62
N LEU A 59 16.58 -1.87 -6.77
CA LEU A 59 15.14 -1.61 -6.87
C LEU A 59 14.31 -2.88 -6.61
N GLN A 60 13.16 -2.75 -5.97
CA GLN A 60 12.17 -3.82 -5.89
C GLN A 60 11.34 -3.82 -7.17
N SER A 61 11.34 -4.91 -7.91
CA SER A 61 10.44 -5.11 -9.06
C SER A 61 9.12 -5.75 -8.64
N CYS A 62 8.02 -5.36 -9.28
CA CYS A 62 6.67 -5.80 -8.90
C CYS A 62 5.73 -5.94 -10.10
N VAL A 63 5.02 -7.07 -10.18
CA VAL A 63 3.90 -7.30 -11.11
C VAL A 63 2.60 -6.88 -10.45
N VAL A 64 1.79 -6.09 -11.13
CA VAL A 64 0.52 -5.56 -10.63
C VAL A 64 -0.65 -6.16 -11.40
N GLU A 65 -1.67 -6.59 -10.65
CA GLU A 65 -2.94 -7.08 -11.15
C GLU A 65 -4.09 -6.24 -10.60
N SER A 66 -4.81 -5.56 -11.47
CA SER A 66 -5.99 -4.77 -11.17
C SER A 66 -7.24 -5.64 -11.31
N LYS A 67 -8.09 -5.65 -10.28
CA LYS A 67 -9.29 -6.51 -10.25
C LYS A 67 -10.50 -5.71 -9.81
N ARG A 68 -11.43 -5.46 -10.74
CA ARG A 68 -12.68 -4.75 -10.48
C ARG A 68 -13.87 -5.70 -10.52
N TYR A 69 -14.52 -5.93 -9.38
CA TYR A 69 -15.58 -6.94 -9.26
C TYR A 69 -16.76 -6.48 -8.41
N SER A 70 -17.87 -7.21 -8.53
CA SER A 70 -18.98 -7.10 -7.58
C SER A 70 -18.83 -8.10 -6.44
N THR A 71 -19.42 -7.80 -5.29
CA THR A 71 -19.49 -8.68 -4.11
C THR A 71 -20.01 -10.07 -4.46
N LYS A 72 -21.00 -10.16 -5.37
CA LYS A 72 -21.63 -11.42 -5.81
C LYS A 72 -20.74 -12.25 -6.73
N SER A 73 -19.78 -11.62 -7.42
CA SER A 73 -18.86 -12.31 -8.33
C SER A 73 -17.65 -12.89 -7.61
N ILE A 74 -17.33 -12.39 -6.41
CA ILE A 74 -16.15 -12.79 -5.67
C ILE A 74 -16.44 -14.05 -4.87
N SER A 75 -15.61 -15.07 -5.07
CA SER A 75 -15.64 -16.33 -4.33
C SER A 75 -14.22 -16.72 -3.92
N GLN A 76 -14.11 -17.69 -3.01
CA GLN A 76 -12.82 -18.29 -2.65
C GLN A 76 -12.09 -18.85 -3.89
N SER A 77 -12.78 -19.58 -4.76
CA SER A 77 -12.15 -20.17 -5.95
C SER A 77 -11.65 -19.11 -6.93
N LEU A 78 -12.36 -17.98 -7.05
CA LEU A 78 -11.91 -16.88 -7.88
C LEU A 78 -10.64 -16.21 -7.33
N ILE A 79 -10.60 -15.95 -6.02
CA ILE A 79 -9.42 -15.38 -5.34
C ILE A 79 -8.22 -16.32 -5.47
N GLN A 80 -8.42 -17.62 -5.24
CA GLN A 80 -7.37 -18.63 -5.43
C GLN A 80 -6.82 -18.60 -6.86
N LYS A 81 -7.70 -18.53 -7.86
CA LYS A 81 -7.31 -18.43 -9.27
C LYS A 81 -6.49 -17.17 -9.56
N TRP A 82 -6.79 -16.03 -8.93
CA TRP A 82 -5.98 -14.82 -9.09
C TRP A 82 -4.57 -15.02 -8.52
N ILE A 83 -4.47 -15.57 -7.30
CA ILE A 83 -3.20 -15.83 -6.62
C ILE A 83 -2.35 -16.82 -7.43
N ASP A 84 -2.92 -17.93 -7.88
CA ASP A 84 -2.20 -18.96 -8.64
C ASP A 84 -1.68 -18.41 -9.97
N ARG A 85 -2.49 -17.62 -10.68
CA ARG A 85 -2.08 -16.99 -11.94
C ARG A 85 -0.96 -15.99 -11.72
N LEU A 86 -1.07 -15.12 -10.72
CA LEU A 86 -0.02 -14.14 -10.43
C LEU A 86 1.28 -14.83 -9.98
N ARG A 87 1.18 -15.91 -9.19
CA ARG A 87 2.33 -16.73 -8.83
C ARG A 87 3.01 -17.32 -10.06
N LEU A 88 2.25 -17.91 -10.99
CA LEU A 88 2.78 -18.43 -12.25
C LEU A 88 3.53 -17.36 -13.03
N LYS A 89 2.96 -16.14 -13.13
CA LYS A 89 3.62 -15.01 -13.80
C LYS A 89 4.94 -14.64 -13.13
N ILE A 90 4.96 -14.49 -11.81
CA ILE A 90 6.19 -14.22 -11.04
C ILE A 90 7.22 -15.34 -11.28
N ASP A 91 6.79 -16.60 -11.31
CA ASP A 91 7.65 -17.75 -11.61
C ASP A 91 8.28 -17.65 -13.02
N SER A 92 7.46 -17.35 -14.03
CA SER A 92 7.91 -17.23 -15.42
C SER A 92 8.74 -15.97 -15.70
N PHE A 93 8.51 -14.86 -14.98
CA PHE A 93 9.23 -13.60 -15.23
C PHE A 93 10.56 -13.48 -14.50
N ALA A 94 10.73 -14.16 -13.35
CA ALA A 94 11.91 -14.00 -12.48
C ALA A 94 13.26 -14.17 -13.20
N ASN A 95 13.30 -14.95 -14.29
CA ASN A 95 14.51 -15.21 -15.10
C ASN A 95 14.27 -14.99 -16.60
N SER A 96 13.26 -14.21 -16.99
CA SER A 96 13.00 -13.96 -18.41
C SER A 96 14.00 -12.96 -18.98
N GLN A 97 14.97 -13.45 -19.76
CA GLN A 97 15.96 -12.58 -20.43
C GLN A 97 15.29 -11.63 -21.42
N ALA A 98 14.25 -12.08 -22.14
CA ALA A 98 13.50 -11.26 -23.05
C ALA A 98 12.84 -10.04 -22.35
N LEU A 99 12.41 -10.22 -21.10
CA LEU A 99 11.89 -9.10 -20.29
C LEU A 99 12.98 -8.11 -19.89
N LEU A 100 14.15 -8.60 -19.48
CA LEU A 100 15.30 -7.76 -19.11
C LEU A 100 15.84 -6.96 -20.30
N ASP A 101 15.87 -7.58 -21.48
CA ASP A 101 16.30 -6.94 -22.73
C ASP A 101 15.30 -5.88 -23.19
N LYS A 102 13.99 -6.14 -22.99
CA LYS A 102 12.91 -5.20 -23.34
C LYS A 102 12.86 -3.99 -22.40
N PHE A 103 13.09 -4.20 -21.10
CA PHE A 103 12.95 -3.15 -20.08
C PHE A 103 14.22 -2.97 -19.28
N GLY A 104 15.02 -1.97 -19.69
CA GLY A 104 16.29 -1.63 -19.06
C GLY A 104 16.21 -1.40 -17.55
N ALA A 105 15.11 -0.83 -17.06
CA ALA A 105 14.87 -0.56 -15.63
C ALA A 105 14.90 -1.83 -14.75
N LEU A 106 14.60 -3.01 -15.31
CA LEU A 106 14.68 -4.27 -14.57
C LEU A 106 16.11 -4.74 -14.32
N ASN A 107 17.09 -4.26 -15.10
CA ASN A 107 18.50 -4.63 -14.91
C ASN A 107 19.09 -4.04 -13.61
N GLU A 108 18.48 -2.98 -13.08
CA GLU A 108 18.84 -2.35 -11.80
C GLU A 108 17.95 -2.82 -10.64
N ALA A 109 17.02 -3.75 -10.92
CA ALA A 109 16.07 -4.28 -9.95
C ALA A 109 16.43 -5.70 -9.51
N CYS A 110 15.89 -6.12 -8.37
CA CYS A 110 15.89 -7.52 -8.00
C CYS A 110 15.03 -8.33 -8.97
N GLN A 111 15.26 -9.64 -9.00
CA GLN A 111 14.37 -10.56 -9.73
C GLN A 111 12.92 -10.38 -9.29
N ILE A 112 12.00 -10.41 -10.26
CA ILE A 112 10.57 -10.29 -10.00
C ILE A 112 10.14 -11.36 -9.00
N ASN A 113 9.83 -10.92 -7.78
CA ASN A 113 9.46 -11.77 -6.65
C ASN A 113 8.27 -11.21 -5.86
N LEU A 114 7.73 -10.07 -6.29
CA LEU A 114 6.60 -9.38 -5.67
C LEU A 114 5.45 -9.28 -6.68
N GLY A 115 4.27 -9.69 -6.22
CA GLY A 115 3.00 -9.45 -6.88
C GLY A 115 2.08 -8.61 -6.02
N VAL A 116 1.32 -7.70 -6.64
CA VAL A 116 0.31 -6.90 -5.97
C VAL A 116 -1.02 -7.04 -6.70
N ILE A 117 -2.06 -7.48 -5.99
CA ILE A 117 -3.43 -7.49 -6.49
C ILE A 117 -4.15 -6.27 -5.91
N MET A 118 -4.49 -5.32 -6.78
CA MET A 118 -5.28 -4.13 -6.49
C MET A 118 -6.75 -4.43 -6.78
N CYS A 119 -7.50 -4.85 -5.76
CA CYS A 119 -8.88 -5.29 -5.91
C CYS A 119 -9.88 -4.21 -5.47
N TRP A 120 -10.66 -3.70 -6.41
CA TRP A 120 -11.79 -2.82 -6.15
C TRP A 120 -13.12 -3.57 -6.24
N VAL A 121 -13.90 -3.52 -5.16
CA VAL A 121 -15.25 -4.11 -5.08
C VAL A 121 -16.29 -2.99 -5.13
N HIS A 122 -16.90 -2.77 -6.30
CA HIS A 122 -17.61 -1.53 -6.60
C HIS A 122 -19.00 -1.40 -5.94
N ASP A 123 -19.55 -2.49 -5.41
CA ASP A 123 -20.85 -2.55 -4.73
C ASP A 123 -20.72 -2.93 -3.24
N ALA A 124 -19.49 -2.89 -2.69
CA ALA A 124 -19.29 -3.07 -1.26
C ALA A 124 -19.85 -1.86 -0.48
N LEU A 125 -20.79 -2.11 0.42
CA LEU A 125 -21.50 -1.05 1.16
C LEU A 125 -20.67 -0.49 2.32
N ASN A 126 -19.87 -1.32 2.97
CA ASN A 126 -19.10 -0.97 4.16
C ASN A 126 -17.89 -1.92 4.33
N GLU A 127 -17.06 -1.64 5.35
CA GLU A 127 -15.86 -2.43 5.64
C GLU A 127 -16.16 -3.86 6.13
N ASP A 128 -17.37 -4.15 6.61
CA ASP A 128 -17.70 -5.45 7.20
C ASP A 128 -17.56 -6.59 6.19
N TYR A 129 -17.95 -6.35 4.93
CA TYR A 129 -17.74 -7.32 3.84
C TYR A 129 -16.28 -7.74 3.73
N PHE A 130 -15.35 -6.78 3.83
CA PHE A 130 -13.93 -7.05 3.73
C PHE A 130 -13.40 -7.75 4.99
N ASN A 131 -13.79 -7.24 6.16
CA ASN A 131 -13.36 -7.76 7.46
C ASN A 131 -13.83 -9.20 7.71
N THR A 132 -14.96 -9.60 7.13
CA THR A 132 -15.57 -10.92 7.31
C THR A 132 -15.42 -11.81 6.07
N THR A 133 -16.22 -11.58 5.03
CA THR A 133 -16.36 -12.45 3.87
C THR A 133 -15.09 -12.49 3.02
N PHE A 134 -14.58 -11.34 2.59
CA PHE A 134 -13.39 -11.29 1.73
C PHE A 134 -12.16 -11.86 2.44
N ASN A 135 -11.92 -11.45 3.69
CA ASN A 135 -10.82 -11.96 4.49
C ASN A 135 -10.92 -13.48 4.74
N SER A 136 -12.13 -14.03 4.89
CA SER A 136 -12.35 -15.48 4.97
C SER A 136 -11.89 -16.18 3.69
N PHE A 137 -12.21 -15.62 2.51
CA PHE A 137 -11.73 -16.17 1.24
C PHE A 137 -10.21 -16.08 1.09
N ILE A 138 -9.61 -14.94 1.45
CA ILE A 138 -8.15 -14.77 1.42
C ILE A 138 -7.47 -15.79 2.33
N LYS A 139 -7.90 -15.93 3.60
CA LYS A 139 -7.31 -16.87 4.56
C LYS A 139 -7.31 -18.32 4.07
N LYS A 140 -8.37 -18.73 3.37
CA LYS A 140 -8.47 -20.07 2.79
C LYS A 140 -7.69 -20.25 1.49
N SER A 141 -7.20 -19.16 0.90
CA SER A 141 -6.42 -19.16 -0.33
C SER A 141 -4.92 -18.90 -0.08
N ILE A 142 -4.51 -18.80 1.19
CA ILE A 142 -3.10 -18.64 1.57
C ILE A 142 -2.36 -19.92 1.22
N ILE A 143 -1.36 -19.81 0.35
CA ILE A 143 -0.43 -20.89 0.03
C ILE A 143 0.90 -20.57 0.70
N ASN A 144 1.19 -21.26 1.80
CA ASN A 144 2.53 -21.27 2.36
C ASN A 144 3.37 -22.31 1.63
N THR A 145 4.34 -21.86 0.86
CA THR A 145 5.30 -22.75 0.19
C THR A 145 6.61 -22.77 0.96
N GLN A 146 7.37 -23.85 0.83
CA GLN A 146 8.73 -23.89 1.34
C GLN A 146 9.59 -22.86 0.61
N VAL A 147 10.58 -22.33 1.33
CA VAL A 147 11.58 -21.42 0.78
C VAL A 147 12.24 -22.08 -0.42
N SER A 148 12.11 -21.47 -1.59
CA SER A 148 12.83 -21.93 -2.78
C SER A 148 14.29 -21.46 -2.71
N LYS A 149 15.19 -22.11 -3.47
CA LYS A 149 16.58 -21.63 -3.61
C LYS A 149 16.65 -20.21 -4.22
N SER A 150 15.64 -19.79 -4.98
CA SER A 150 15.49 -18.44 -5.54
C SER A 150 14.90 -17.42 -4.54
N GLY A 151 14.76 -17.77 -3.27
CA GLY A 151 14.19 -16.91 -2.24
C GLY A 151 12.67 -17.03 -2.10
N TYR A 152 12.07 -16.06 -1.42
CA TYR A 152 10.63 -16.01 -1.16
C TYR A 152 9.92 -15.13 -2.18
N LYS A 153 8.77 -15.60 -2.65
CA LYS A 153 7.84 -14.85 -3.48
C LYS A 153 6.67 -14.40 -2.63
N ARG A 154 6.19 -13.18 -2.87
CA ARG A 154 5.18 -12.56 -2.02
C ARG A 154 4.09 -11.98 -2.89
N ILE A 155 2.84 -12.22 -2.51
CA ILE A 155 1.67 -11.61 -3.14
C ILE A 155 0.92 -10.84 -2.07
N PHE A 156 0.72 -9.55 -2.29
CA PHE A 156 -0.10 -8.69 -1.45
C PHE A 156 -1.43 -8.44 -2.15
N VAL A 157 -2.51 -8.40 -1.37
CA VAL A 157 -3.84 -8.08 -1.87
C VAL A 157 -4.32 -6.82 -1.15
N LEU A 158 -4.52 -5.74 -1.90
CA LEU A 158 -5.06 -4.49 -1.41
C LEU A 158 -6.51 -4.38 -1.86
N THR A 159 -7.40 -4.10 -0.91
CA THR A 159 -8.84 -3.95 -1.13
C THR A 159 -9.31 -2.54 -0.80
N ASN A 160 -10.57 -2.20 -1.10
CA ASN A 160 -11.12 -0.85 -0.91
C ASN A 160 -10.71 -0.22 0.44
N PRO A 161 -10.86 -0.87 1.62
CA PRO A 161 -10.50 -0.24 2.89
C PRO A 161 -9.04 0.22 2.94
N ARG A 162 -8.11 -0.56 2.39
CA ARG A 162 -6.69 -0.19 2.39
C ARG A 162 -6.39 0.85 1.32
N ILE A 163 -6.96 0.69 0.14
CA ILE A 163 -6.82 1.62 -0.99
C ILE A 163 -7.30 3.02 -0.59
N ILE A 164 -8.49 3.15 -0.01
CA ILE A 164 -9.03 4.46 0.40
C ILE A 164 -8.20 5.10 1.50
N ARG A 165 -7.70 4.33 2.48
CA ARG A 165 -6.82 4.84 3.55
C ARG A 165 -5.52 5.42 2.96
N LEU A 166 -4.91 4.72 2.00
CA LEU A 166 -3.73 5.20 1.27
C LEU A 166 -4.05 6.47 0.47
N CYS A 167 -5.20 6.50 -0.23
CA CYS A 167 -5.65 7.70 -0.95
C CYS A 167 -5.85 8.89 -0.02
N SER A 168 -6.48 8.70 1.14
CA SER A 168 -6.68 9.75 2.15
C SER A 168 -5.37 10.28 2.72
N MET A 169 -4.41 9.40 2.97
CA MET A 169 -3.05 9.79 3.36
C MET A 169 -2.38 10.61 2.26
N LEU A 170 -2.46 10.18 1.00
CA LEU A 170 -1.89 10.92 -0.13
C LEU A 170 -2.52 12.29 -0.34
N GLN A 171 -3.86 12.39 -0.24
CA GLN A 171 -4.56 13.68 -0.23
C GLN A 171 -4.05 14.56 0.91
N LYS A 172 -3.83 13.98 2.10
CA LYS A 172 -3.26 14.73 3.22
C LYS A 172 -1.85 15.21 2.94
N ILE A 173 -0.98 14.35 2.41
CA ILE A 173 0.42 14.67 2.10
C ILE A 173 0.51 15.77 1.02
N ARG A 174 -0.37 15.72 0.01
CA ARG A 174 -0.34 16.66 -1.13
C ARG A 174 -1.07 17.98 -0.89
N SER A 175 -2.06 18.03 0.01
CA SER A 175 -2.88 19.22 0.24
C SER A 175 -2.18 20.33 1.04
N ASN A 176 -0.90 20.19 1.34
CA ASN A 176 -0.23 21.06 2.29
C ASN A 176 1.20 21.40 1.87
N GLU A 177 1.75 22.46 2.45
CA GLU A 177 3.10 22.96 2.14
C GLU A 177 4.23 22.13 2.79
N TYR A 178 3.94 20.93 3.31
CA TYR A 178 4.93 20.14 4.02
C TYR A 178 5.56 19.12 3.08
N GLU A 179 6.88 18.94 3.19
CA GLU A 179 7.53 17.76 2.64
C GLU A 179 7.32 16.59 3.59
N TYR A 180 7.04 15.40 3.06
CA TYR A 180 6.93 14.18 3.85
C TYR A 180 8.03 13.19 3.45
N LYS A 181 8.61 12.53 4.47
CA LYS A 181 9.50 11.37 4.28
C LYS A 181 9.07 10.26 5.23
N PHE A 182 8.81 9.08 4.71
CA PHE A 182 8.53 7.88 5.49
C PHE A 182 9.79 7.45 6.24
N ILE A 183 9.64 7.16 7.52
CA ILE A 183 10.73 6.76 8.40
C ILE A 183 10.75 5.24 8.46
N TYR A 184 11.89 4.64 8.09
CA TYR A 184 12.14 3.21 8.18
C TYR A 184 13.13 2.94 9.32
N PRO A 185 12.65 2.44 10.48
CA PRO A 185 13.49 2.18 11.64
C PRO A 185 14.52 1.09 11.39
N ALA A 186 15.67 1.18 12.07
CA ALA A 186 16.77 0.23 11.95
C ALA A 186 16.36 -1.23 12.19
N GLN A 187 15.41 -1.45 13.10
CA GLN A 187 14.87 -2.76 13.46
C GLN A 187 14.15 -3.43 12.27
N ILE A 188 13.54 -2.65 11.38
CA ILE A 188 12.90 -3.16 10.16
C ILE A 188 13.96 -3.37 9.06
N LEU A 189 15.02 -2.56 9.05
CA LEU A 189 16.11 -2.61 8.08
C LEU A 189 17.21 -3.64 8.39
N GLY A 190 16.93 -4.63 9.25
CA GLY A 190 17.89 -5.67 9.62
C GLY A 190 19.12 -5.13 10.35
N GLY A 191 18.97 -4.04 11.12
CA GLY A 191 20.05 -3.41 11.88
C GLY A 191 20.83 -2.34 11.11
N LYS A 192 20.51 -2.07 9.84
CA LYS A 192 21.02 -0.89 9.11
C LYS A 192 20.54 0.40 9.79
N PRO A 193 21.26 1.53 9.67
CA PRO A 193 20.81 2.82 10.22
C PRO A 193 19.40 3.20 9.74
N LEU A 194 18.66 3.92 10.58
CA LEU A 194 17.34 4.46 10.23
C LEU A 194 17.43 5.26 8.92
N LEU A 195 16.50 4.98 8.00
CA LEU A 195 16.43 5.64 6.71
C LEU A 195 15.12 6.41 6.58
N LYS A 196 15.18 7.56 5.91
CA LYS A 196 13.99 8.33 5.52
C LYS A 196 13.88 8.31 4.01
N SER A 197 12.70 7.95 3.48
CA SER A 197 12.46 7.85 2.04
C SER A 197 11.16 8.52 1.63
N LYS A 198 11.08 9.01 0.39
CA LYS A 198 9.80 9.43 -0.20
C LYS A 198 8.97 8.24 -0.65
N THR A 199 9.59 7.08 -0.88
CA THR A 199 8.92 5.86 -1.31
C THR A 199 8.25 5.15 -0.16
N LEU A 200 6.97 4.79 -0.35
CA LEU A 200 6.24 3.91 0.55
C LEU A 200 6.33 2.47 0.03
N THR A 201 7.07 1.62 0.73
CA THR A 201 7.15 0.18 0.40
C THR A 201 5.81 -0.52 0.60
N ILE A 202 5.63 -1.68 -0.03
CA ILE A 202 4.38 -2.45 0.09
C ILE A 202 4.11 -2.93 1.52
N GLU A 203 5.16 -3.25 2.27
CA GLU A 203 5.08 -3.67 3.67
C GLU A 203 4.56 -2.53 4.54
N TYR A 204 5.03 -1.30 4.30
CA TYR A 204 4.51 -0.12 4.99
C TYR A 204 3.12 0.28 4.50
N ALA A 205 2.85 0.19 3.20
CA ALA A 205 1.52 0.48 2.67
C ALA A 205 0.44 -0.42 3.29
N THR A 206 0.79 -1.64 3.70
CA THR A 206 -0.12 -2.59 4.36
C THR A 206 -0.08 -2.56 5.88
N SER A 207 0.85 -1.83 6.49
CA SER A 207 0.98 -1.66 7.94
C SER A 207 -0.16 -0.84 8.54
N ASP A 208 -0.49 -1.12 9.80
CA ASP A 208 -1.43 -0.29 10.58
C ASP A 208 -0.80 1.02 11.06
N PHE A 209 0.53 1.11 11.06
CA PHE A 209 1.27 2.32 11.44
C PHE A 209 2.30 2.64 10.35
N ILE A 210 2.19 3.82 9.77
CA ILE A 210 3.19 4.37 8.84
C ILE A 210 3.82 5.58 9.52
N PHE A 211 5.09 5.44 9.91
CA PHE A 211 5.85 6.53 10.49
C PHE A 211 6.38 7.43 9.39
N ALA A 212 6.25 8.74 9.60
CA ALA A 212 6.79 9.72 8.68
C ALA A 212 7.28 10.95 9.45
N GLU A 213 8.15 11.69 8.79
CA GLU A 213 8.52 13.03 9.17
C GLU A 213 7.78 13.99 8.25
N ARG A 214 7.07 14.96 8.83
CA ARG A 214 6.64 16.13 8.08
C ARG A 214 7.64 17.26 8.31
N ILE A 215 8.03 17.93 7.25
CA ILE A 215 9.04 19.00 7.28
C ILE A 215 8.37 20.29 6.84
N LYS A 216 8.39 21.32 7.69
CA LYS A 216 7.96 22.67 7.32
C LYS A 216 9.13 23.62 7.46
N ARG A 217 9.56 24.25 6.36
CA ARG A 217 10.68 25.22 6.37
C ARG A 217 11.92 24.67 7.09
N GLY A 218 12.23 23.40 6.88
CA GLY A 218 13.37 22.72 7.50
C GLY A 218 13.13 22.18 8.92
N GLU A 219 11.99 22.43 9.54
CA GLU A 219 11.64 21.87 10.86
C GLU A 219 10.98 20.50 10.73
N PRO A 220 11.66 19.40 11.08
CA PRO A 220 11.07 18.08 11.10
C PRO A 220 10.11 17.91 12.28
N ARG A 221 9.02 17.19 12.06
CA ARG A 221 8.14 16.70 13.13
C ARG A 221 7.67 15.29 12.84
N LEU A 222 7.74 14.42 13.84
CA LEU A 222 7.21 13.07 13.75
C LEU A 222 5.69 13.11 13.55
N VAL A 223 5.23 12.36 12.56
CA VAL A 223 3.83 12.05 12.35
C VAL A 223 3.64 10.55 12.16
N VAL A 224 2.46 10.07 12.50
CA VAL A 224 2.06 8.69 12.26
C VAL A 224 0.76 8.70 11.49
N PHE A 225 0.71 8.03 10.35
CA PHE A 225 -0.56 7.66 9.74
C PHE A 225 -0.99 6.33 10.36
N TYR A 226 -2.03 6.39 11.19
CA TYR A 226 -2.57 5.28 11.94
C TYR A 226 -3.84 4.74 11.28
N PHE A 227 -3.74 3.51 10.80
CA PHE A 227 -4.78 2.77 10.09
C PHE A 227 -5.35 1.59 10.89
N GLY A 228 -4.80 1.32 12.08
CA GLY A 228 -5.32 0.31 12.98
C GLY A 228 -6.56 0.77 13.77
N ASN A 229 -7.07 -0.12 14.61
CA ASN A 229 -8.31 0.11 15.36
C ASN A 229 -8.17 1.21 16.43
N LEU A 230 -9.07 2.18 16.42
CA LEU A 230 -9.17 3.24 17.44
C LEU A 230 -9.74 2.67 18.75
N SER A 231 -8.88 1.98 19.49
CA SER A 231 -9.21 1.27 20.73
C SER A 231 -8.03 1.35 21.70
N SER A 232 -8.26 1.12 23.00
CA SER A 232 -7.20 1.15 24.01
C SER A 232 -6.03 0.20 23.66
N LYS A 233 -6.33 -1.00 23.14
CA LYS A 233 -5.32 -1.95 22.67
C LYS A 233 -4.54 -1.40 21.46
N GLY A 234 -5.24 -0.83 20.49
CA GLY A 234 -4.61 -0.22 19.31
C GLY A 234 -3.67 0.94 19.66
N PHE A 235 -4.10 1.83 20.57
CA PHE A 235 -3.25 2.93 21.05
C PHE A 235 -2.05 2.45 21.88
N THR A 236 -2.24 1.40 22.68
CA THR A 236 -1.14 0.78 23.42
C THR A 236 -0.11 0.20 22.44
N ASN A 237 -0.56 -0.53 21.41
CA ASN A 237 0.32 -1.05 20.36
C ASN A 237 1.06 0.07 19.61
N LEU A 238 0.38 1.19 19.31
CA LEU A 238 1.03 2.35 18.68
C LEU A 238 2.12 2.94 19.57
N TYR A 239 1.82 3.14 20.86
CA TYR A 239 2.81 3.61 21.83
C TYR A 239 4.01 2.65 21.89
N ASP A 240 3.75 1.35 22.04
CA ASP A 240 4.80 0.35 22.17
C ASP A 240 5.66 0.30 20.90
N ALA A 241 5.07 0.47 19.71
CA ALA A 241 5.81 0.57 18.46
C ALA A 241 6.71 1.83 18.41
N LEU A 242 6.20 2.99 18.83
CA LEU A 242 6.97 4.23 18.88
C LEU A 242 8.20 4.12 19.79
N ILE A 243 8.06 3.45 20.93
CA ILE A 243 9.15 3.19 21.87
C ILE A 243 10.11 2.13 21.32
N PHE A 244 9.59 1.01 20.83
CA PHE A 244 10.39 -0.09 20.29
C PHE A 244 11.32 0.36 19.16
N TYR A 245 10.82 1.25 18.29
CA TYR A 245 11.59 1.83 17.19
C TYR A 245 12.40 3.08 17.56
N ASN A 246 12.37 3.50 18.84
CA ASN A 246 13.06 4.69 19.35
C ASN A 246 12.78 5.96 18.52
N LEU A 247 11.49 6.19 18.20
CA LEU A 247 11.07 7.28 17.31
C LEU A 247 10.68 8.55 18.04
N VAL A 248 10.49 8.49 19.35
CA VAL A 248 9.98 9.61 20.14
C VAL A 248 11.08 10.23 20.96
N GLU A 249 11.06 11.55 21.03
CA GLU A 249 11.91 12.34 21.89
C GLU A 249 11.08 12.90 23.05
N GLN A 250 11.70 13.06 24.21
CA GLN A 250 11.06 13.68 25.35
C GLN A 250 10.60 15.11 24.98
N ASP A 251 9.41 15.49 25.44
CA ASP A 251 8.78 16.80 25.21
C ASP A 251 8.42 17.13 23.74
N GLN A 252 8.67 16.21 22.79
CA GLN A 252 8.18 16.35 21.43
C GLN A 252 6.76 15.81 21.26
N LYS A 253 5.88 16.64 20.68
CA LYS A 253 4.50 16.26 20.38
C LYS A 253 4.43 15.41 19.12
N VAL A 254 3.88 14.20 19.24
CA VAL A 254 3.59 13.31 18.10
C VAL A 254 2.23 13.65 17.51
N ILE A 255 2.14 13.73 16.18
CA ILE A 255 0.85 13.91 15.49
C ILE A 255 0.41 12.59 14.89
N VAL A 256 -0.73 12.08 15.35
CA VAL A 256 -1.33 10.85 14.85
C VAL A 256 -2.48 11.22 13.92
N TYR A 257 -2.27 11.04 12.62
CA TYR A 257 -3.33 11.10 11.64
C TYR A 257 -4.09 9.78 11.63
N PHE A 258 -5.40 9.81 11.85
CA PHE A 258 -6.23 8.60 11.86
C PHE A 258 -7.30 8.63 10.77
N TYR A 259 -7.70 7.47 10.27
CA TYR A 259 -8.82 7.35 9.34
C TYR A 259 -10.11 7.05 10.10
N GLY A 260 -11.10 7.93 10.01
CA GLY A 260 -12.42 7.77 10.65
C GLY A 260 -13.03 9.09 11.13
N SER A 261 -14.29 9.04 11.55
CA SER A 261 -15.01 10.20 12.09
C SER A 261 -14.49 10.56 13.49
N GLU A 262 -14.09 11.83 13.68
CA GLU A 262 -13.70 12.34 15.00
C GLU A 262 -14.86 12.33 16.00
N VAL A 263 -16.08 12.59 15.51
CA VAL A 263 -17.28 12.64 16.35
C VAL A 263 -17.61 11.25 16.89
N GLU A 264 -17.60 10.23 16.02
CA GLU A 264 -17.91 8.85 16.40
C GLU A 264 -16.83 8.25 17.29
N ASN A 265 -15.58 8.69 17.15
CA ASN A 265 -14.45 8.15 17.90
C ASN A 265 -14.02 9.03 19.08
N ARG A 266 -14.80 10.04 19.46
CA ARG A 266 -14.40 11.04 20.47
C ARG A 266 -13.94 10.41 21.79
N GLU A 267 -14.68 9.44 22.29
CA GLU A 267 -14.34 8.73 23.54
C GLU A 267 -13.06 7.91 23.40
N ASN A 268 -12.92 7.15 22.31
CA ASN A 268 -11.71 6.37 22.01
C ASN A 268 -10.48 7.29 21.86
N LEU A 269 -10.61 8.44 21.21
CA LEU A 269 -9.52 9.41 21.05
C LEU A 269 -9.14 10.08 22.37
N ALA A 270 -10.11 10.38 23.23
CA ALA A 270 -9.84 10.88 24.58
C ALA A 270 -9.10 9.83 25.41
N GLU A 271 -9.50 8.57 25.28
CA GLU A 271 -8.83 7.45 25.93
C GLU A 271 -7.39 7.26 25.41
N GLY A 272 -7.20 7.32 24.10
CA GLY A 272 -5.87 7.32 23.49
C GLY A 272 -4.99 8.41 24.10
N LYS A 273 -5.44 9.67 24.13
CA LYS A 273 -4.69 10.79 24.73
C LYS A 273 -4.30 10.50 26.19
N ARG A 274 -5.18 9.89 26.98
CA ARG A 274 -4.89 9.50 28.37
C ARG A 274 -3.80 8.43 28.46
N ILE A 275 -3.86 7.40 27.62
CA ILE A 275 -2.85 6.33 27.56
C ILE A 275 -1.46 6.91 27.27
N PHE A 276 -1.35 7.76 26.25
CA PHE A 276 -0.09 8.40 25.87
C PHE A 276 0.43 9.34 26.97
N LYS A 277 -0.44 10.18 27.53
CA LYS A 277 -0.09 11.13 28.60
C LYS A 277 0.40 10.43 29.87
N ASN A 278 -0.23 9.33 30.28
CA ASN A 278 0.19 8.55 31.45
C ASN A 278 1.58 7.94 31.29
N LYS A 279 2.09 7.86 30.05
CA LYS A 279 3.43 7.40 29.72
C LYS A 279 4.35 8.55 29.27
N ASN A 280 4.03 9.79 29.66
CA ASN A 280 4.82 10.99 29.39
C ASN A 280 5.05 11.33 27.90
N LEU A 281 4.09 10.97 27.03
CA LEU A 281 4.14 11.31 25.62
C LEU A 281 2.93 12.18 25.23
N ASP A 282 3.19 13.38 24.70
CA ASP A 282 2.13 14.26 24.19
C ASP A 282 1.76 13.87 22.75
N VAL A 283 0.45 13.72 22.50
CA VAL A 283 -0.08 13.35 21.19
C VAL A 283 -1.22 14.27 20.76
N ALA A 284 -1.25 14.58 19.46
CA ALA A 284 -2.42 15.18 18.82
C ALA A 284 -2.98 14.21 17.77
N PHE A 285 -4.22 13.80 17.99
CA PHE A 285 -4.99 13.06 16.98
C PHE A 285 -5.62 14.02 15.99
N LYS A 286 -5.53 13.72 14.70
CA LYS A 286 -6.13 14.49 13.61
C LYS A 286 -6.77 13.56 12.59
N PRO A 287 -8.02 13.80 12.17
CA PRO A 287 -8.65 12.95 11.16
C PRO A 287 -7.99 13.17 9.79
N LEU A 288 -7.95 12.10 9.00
CA LEU A 288 -7.71 12.12 7.56
C LEU A 288 -9.03 12.38 6.82
N PRO A 289 -8.98 12.86 5.55
CA PRO A 289 -10.16 12.92 4.70
C PRO A 289 -10.84 11.55 4.62
N ILE A 290 -12.15 11.49 4.85
CA ILE A 290 -12.92 10.25 4.72
C ILE A 290 -13.34 10.11 3.27
N LEU A 291 -13.07 8.95 2.68
CA LEU A 291 -13.45 8.61 1.32
C LEU A 291 -14.52 7.51 1.33
N SER A 292 -15.40 7.55 0.33
CA SER A 292 -16.44 6.53 0.18
C SER A 292 -15.83 5.19 -0.20
N ILE A 293 -16.23 4.13 0.48
CA ILE A 293 -15.76 2.77 0.19
C ILE A 293 -16.36 2.21 -1.12
N SER A 294 -17.50 2.74 -1.56
CA SER A 294 -18.20 2.30 -2.78
C SER A 294 -17.87 3.15 -4.00
N THR A 295 -17.17 4.27 -3.82
CA THR A 295 -16.77 5.17 -4.90
C THR A 295 -15.30 4.97 -5.20
N GLU A 296 -14.99 4.57 -6.43
CA GLU A 296 -13.60 4.47 -6.88
C GLU A 296 -12.89 5.79 -6.62
N PRO A 297 -11.74 5.77 -5.93
CA PRO A 297 -11.00 7.00 -5.73
C PRO A 297 -10.59 7.49 -7.11
N SER A 298 -11.08 8.66 -7.51
CA SER A 298 -10.42 9.42 -8.56
C SER A 298 -9.10 9.86 -7.96
N ILE A 299 -8.05 9.08 -8.21
CA ILE A 299 -6.75 9.36 -7.62
C ILE A 299 -6.20 10.55 -8.36
N LEU A 300 -6.58 11.72 -7.83
CA LEU A 300 -6.09 13.05 -8.14
C LEU A 300 -5.99 13.19 -9.64
N SER A 301 -7.12 13.58 -10.28
CA SER A 301 -7.18 14.06 -11.66
C SER A 301 -5.79 14.55 -12.03
N LYS A 302 -5.07 13.80 -12.89
CA LYS A 302 -3.80 14.27 -13.47
C LYS A 302 -4.03 15.76 -13.67
N ASN A 303 -3.25 16.62 -13.01
CA ASN A 303 -3.43 18.07 -13.13
C ASN A 303 -3.63 18.31 -14.62
N SER A 304 -4.88 18.52 -15.03
CA SER A 304 -5.18 18.84 -16.40
C SER A 304 -4.54 20.18 -16.52
N ASP A 305 -3.50 20.24 -17.35
CA ASP A 305 -2.76 21.42 -17.71
C ASP A 305 -3.66 22.65 -17.56
N GLN A 306 -3.44 23.37 -16.46
CA GLN A 306 -3.63 24.82 -16.44
C GLN A 306 -2.25 25.40 -16.70
N ASP A 307 -1.69 25.05 -17.86
CA ASP A 307 -0.74 25.88 -18.55
C ASP A 307 -1.55 26.61 -19.62
N ASP A 308 -1.62 27.93 -19.43
CA ASP A 308 -2.16 29.02 -20.26
C ASP A 308 -3.68 29.15 -20.51
#